data_AF-C3ZPG0-F1
#
_entry.id   AF-C3ZPG0-F1
#
_cell.length_a   1.000
_cell.length_b   1.000
_cell.length_c   1.000
_cell.angle_alpha   90.00
_cell.angle_beta   90.00
_cell.angle_gamma   90.00
#
_symmetry.space_group_name_H-M   'P 1'
#
loop_
_entity.id
_entity.type
_entity.pdbx_description
1 polymer ?
#
loop_
_entity_poly.entity_id
_entity_poly.type
_entity_poly.pdbx_seq_one_letter_code
_entity_poly.pdbx_strand_id
1 'polypeptide(L)'
;MGQRYKYSILLFTVLCLLAGTLHVSYLKGDIVDLAEPLARLKNFLQTSSSAAKSIPPPPLQASFPWLQCEGGRERKHIAYPKNHKVGGSTLFSILSRYAYTKKLNVIIPRPFLLSRMYPYTLYPEYYMPPPHNQTFEISMHHTVYNRTRFPQIMPKDTAYVTIVRKPLYHLISAWNAYSYGEKFGLSKTKNPIATFLADPKKYDRHCGHGIHVPLCLTQNSISVDLGFLPSDNEKVTLGSDPGRREDIMKTFVRTVDQDFDLVMLTEYYDESLVLLKRLMCWSVRDILYIKAENVRKANVVEIELSPELKQNHKEWSYVDYALYDHFNKALWRRINSSGNDYWGEVRYFKSLNIQIRNHCQVQDPCSLDRKPPLVVNSTRWGPGFVVDSDLCLLLRRDIYCRVDIQAERVGKSLWLTKSNRSVYSRGDTGRKYRYGNILPVVEQHCVYCTRLGQCENLDTLGHFRRDGYISEEVYQMTRKRLCKKQTKRA
;
A
#
# COMPACT_ATOMS: atom_id res chain seq x y z
N MET A 1 -8.30 53.18 -12.51
CA MET A 1 -6.96 52.70 -12.11
C MET A 1 -6.30 51.89 -13.24
N GLY A 2 -5.99 52.51 -14.39
CA GLY A 2 -5.52 51.77 -15.58
C GLY A 2 -4.42 52.46 -16.40
N GLN A 3 -3.73 53.47 -15.84
CA GLN A 3 -2.82 54.31 -16.62
C GLN A 3 -1.48 54.64 -15.93
N ARG A 4 -1.26 54.20 -14.68
CA ARG A 4 0.04 54.39 -13.97
C ARG A 4 0.97 53.17 -13.99
N TYR A 5 0.51 52.01 -14.46
CA TYR A 5 1.34 50.78 -14.52
C TYR A 5 2.11 50.60 -15.85
N LYS A 6 1.72 51.28 -16.93
CA LYS A 6 2.36 51.12 -18.26
C LYS A 6 3.68 51.87 -18.39
N TYR A 7 3.90 52.94 -17.62
CA TYR A 7 5.13 53.73 -17.68
C TYR A 7 6.30 53.12 -16.89
N SER A 8 6.03 52.36 -15.82
CA SER A 8 7.08 51.69 -15.04
C SER A 8 7.67 50.45 -15.74
N ILE A 9 6.88 49.77 -16.58
CA ILE A 9 7.36 48.60 -17.33
C ILE A 9 8.23 49.02 -18.53
N LEU A 10 7.92 50.15 -19.18
CA LEU A 10 8.69 50.66 -20.31
C LEU A 10 10.07 51.20 -19.89
N LEU A 11 10.19 51.76 -18.68
CA LEU A 11 11.46 52.28 -18.16
C LEU A 11 12.42 51.13 -17.78
N PHE A 12 11.89 50.00 -17.30
CA PHE A 12 12.69 48.86 -16.84
C PHE A 12 13.24 48.01 -17.99
N THR A 13 12.52 47.91 -19.12
CA THR A 13 12.98 47.19 -20.32
C THR A 13 14.05 47.95 -21.10
N VAL A 14 14.01 49.28 -21.13
CA VAL A 14 15.04 50.11 -21.78
C VAL A 14 16.37 50.08 -20.99
N LEU A 15 16.32 50.03 -19.66
CA LEU A 15 17.51 49.90 -18.81
C LEU A 15 18.22 48.54 -18.95
N CYS A 16 17.49 47.45 -19.19
CA CYS A 16 18.09 46.13 -19.39
C CYS A 16 18.73 45.97 -20.79
N LEU A 17 18.18 46.61 -21.82
CA LEU A 17 18.73 46.56 -23.18
C LEU A 17 20.01 47.39 -23.34
N LEU A 18 20.17 48.48 -22.58
CA LEU A 18 21.40 49.28 -22.56
C LEU A 18 22.53 48.64 -21.75
N ALA A 19 22.22 47.81 -20.76
CA ALA A 19 23.23 47.03 -20.03
C ALA A 19 23.80 45.85 -20.86
N GLY A 20 23.00 45.29 -21.78
CA GLY A 20 23.41 44.19 -22.65
C GLY A 20 24.29 44.59 -23.84
N THR A 21 24.28 45.87 -24.24
CA THR A 21 25.06 46.37 -25.39
C THR A 21 26.42 46.97 -25.01
N LEU A 22 26.71 47.14 -23.71
CA LEU A 22 27.99 47.65 -23.20
C LEU A 22 28.99 46.55 -22.77
N HIS A 23 28.71 45.27 -23.06
CA HIS A 23 29.63 44.15 -22.80
C HIS A 23 30.05 43.38 -24.06
N VAL A 24 29.87 43.94 -25.26
CA VAL A 24 30.25 43.32 -26.55
C VAL A 24 31.37 44.09 -27.27
N SER A 25 32.13 44.93 -26.57
CA SER A 25 33.16 45.78 -27.21
C SER A 25 34.59 45.59 -26.71
N TYR A 26 34.90 44.53 -25.97
CA TYR A 26 36.28 44.19 -25.65
C TYR A 26 36.51 42.70 -25.80
N LEU A 27 37.33 42.36 -26.81
CA LEU A 27 38.03 41.10 -27.11
C LEU A 27 37.85 40.72 -28.60
N LYS A 28 38.37 41.59 -29.47
CA LYS A 28 38.93 41.21 -30.77
C LYS A 28 40.44 41.34 -30.65
N GLY A 29 41.13 40.21 -30.59
CA GLY A 29 42.59 40.11 -30.60
C GLY A 29 42.98 38.65 -30.61
N ASP A 30 43.69 38.26 -31.66
CA ASP A 30 44.42 37.00 -31.86
C ASP A 30 43.62 35.78 -32.36
N ILE A 31 43.59 35.68 -33.69
CA ILE A 31 43.35 34.45 -34.46
C ILE A 31 44.60 33.57 -34.32
N VAL A 32 44.47 32.44 -33.61
CA VAL A 32 45.46 31.35 -33.62
C VAL A 32 44.83 30.12 -34.25
N ASP A 33 45.62 29.50 -35.12
CA ASP A 33 45.37 28.36 -36.00
C ASP A 33 44.65 27.18 -35.31
N LEU A 34 43.50 26.75 -35.84
CA LEU A 34 42.61 25.71 -35.26
C LEU A 34 42.82 24.31 -35.87
N ALA A 35 44.01 24.01 -36.40
CA ALA A 35 44.28 22.72 -37.04
C ALA A 35 44.61 21.56 -36.07
N GLU A 36 44.97 21.82 -34.80
CA GLU A 36 45.33 20.76 -33.82
C GLU A 36 44.23 20.26 -32.86
N PRO A 37 43.15 20.99 -32.51
CA PRO A 37 42.14 20.48 -31.55
C PRO A 37 41.12 19.50 -32.17
N LEU A 38 41.01 19.43 -33.51
CA LEU A 38 40.08 18.54 -34.19
C LEU A 38 40.54 17.07 -34.25
N ALA A 39 41.85 16.82 -34.18
CA ALA A 39 42.41 15.45 -34.11
C ALA A 39 42.19 14.80 -32.74
N ARG A 40 42.19 15.58 -31.65
CA ARG A 40 41.91 15.07 -30.29
C ARG A 40 40.43 14.72 -30.07
N LEU A 41 39.51 15.42 -30.73
CA LEU A 41 38.07 15.13 -30.65
C LEU A 41 37.67 13.81 -31.35
N LYS A 42 38.37 13.42 -32.43
CA LYS A 42 38.15 12.11 -33.07
C LYS A 42 38.64 10.94 -32.21
N ASN A 43 39.78 11.08 -31.51
CA ASN A 43 40.26 10.05 -30.60
C ASN A 43 39.41 9.92 -29.32
N PHE A 44 38.78 11.00 -28.86
CA PHE A 44 37.88 10.95 -27.70
C PHE A 44 36.51 10.31 -28.01
N LEU A 45 36.08 10.33 -29.28
CA LEU A 45 34.83 9.73 -29.74
C LEU A 45 34.96 8.25 -30.13
N GLN A 46 36.17 7.71 -30.29
CA GLN A 46 36.41 6.29 -30.56
C GLN A 46 36.62 5.42 -29.29
N THR A 47 36.78 6.01 -28.10
CA THR A 47 36.97 5.26 -26.84
C THR A 47 35.70 5.13 -25.98
N SER A 48 34.52 5.52 -26.48
CA SER A 48 33.25 5.30 -25.77
C SER A 48 32.42 4.17 -26.38
N SER A 49 33.07 3.04 -26.66
CA SER A 49 32.36 1.77 -26.86
C SER A 49 32.42 0.94 -25.57
N SER A 50 31.24 0.52 -25.11
CA SER A 50 30.98 -0.47 -24.05
C SER A 50 31.67 -0.28 -22.69
N ALA A 51 31.07 0.54 -21.83
CA ALA A 51 31.05 0.24 -20.40
C ALA A 51 29.60 0.30 -19.93
N ALA A 52 29.03 -0.88 -19.63
CA ALA A 52 27.79 -0.96 -18.90
C ALA A 52 27.93 -0.10 -17.64
N LYS A 53 27.03 0.87 -17.43
CA LYS A 53 26.98 1.63 -16.18
C LYS A 53 26.74 0.62 -15.06
N SER A 54 27.81 0.25 -14.37
CA SER A 54 27.78 -0.63 -13.23
C SER A 54 26.91 0.02 -12.16
N ILE A 55 26.02 -0.79 -11.59
CA ILE A 55 25.29 -0.42 -10.38
C ILE A 55 26.37 -0.12 -9.33
N PRO A 56 26.35 1.06 -8.67
CA PRO A 56 27.34 1.36 -7.66
C PRO A 56 27.31 0.26 -6.59
N PRO A 57 28.47 -0.20 -6.10
CA PRO A 57 28.52 -1.23 -5.08
C PRO A 57 27.73 -0.76 -3.85
N PRO A 58 27.10 -1.68 -3.09
CA PRO A 58 26.44 -1.30 -1.85
C PRO A 58 27.44 -0.55 -0.95
N PRO A 59 27.01 0.57 -0.31
CA PRO A 59 27.90 1.37 0.52
C PRO A 59 28.50 0.52 1.64
N LEU A 60 29.79 0.77 1.92
CA LEU A 60 30.60 0.10 2.96
C LEU A 60 29.78 -0.15 4.23
N GLN A 61 29.75 -1.42 4.65
CA GLN A 61 29.13 -1.85 5.90
C GLN A 61 29.89 -1.23 7.07
N ALA A 62 29.30 -0.21 7.70
CA ALA A 62 29.72 0.16 9.04
C ALA A 62 29.36 -0.99 10.00
N SER A 63 30.31 -1.42 10.83
CA SER A 63 30.15 -2.48 11.81
C SER A 63 29.34 -1.98 13.01
N PHE A 64 28.05 -1.73 12.79
CA PHE A 64 27.10 -1.57 13.88
C PHE A 64 26.52 -2.95 14.21
N PRO A 65 26.47 -3.37 15.49
CA PRO A 65 25.65 -4.51 15.85
C PRO A 65 24.20 -4.15 15.53
N TRP A 66 23.68 -4.76 14.47
CA TRP A 66 22.28 -4.60 14.08
C TRP A 66 21.38 -5.00 15.24
N LEU A 67 20.29 -4.27 15.43
CA LEU A 67 19.28 -4.63 16.41
C LEU A 67 18.91 -6.12 16.25
N GLN A 68 19.06 -6.90 17.33
CA GLN A 68 18.52 -8.25 17.34
C GLN A 68 17.00 -8.16 17.24
N CYS A 69 16.50 -8.46 16.05
CA CYS A 69 15.09 -8.61 15.77
C CYS A 69 14.50 -9.76 16.58
N GLU A 70 13.18 -9.75 16.79
CA GLU A 70 12.52 -10.80 17.56
C GLU A 70 12.75 -12.17 16.91
N GLY A 71 13.35 -13.11 17.64
CA GLY A 71 13.69 -14.45 17.15
C GLY A 71 14.92 -14.55 16.24
N GLY A 72 15.66 -13.47 16.00
CA GLY A 72 17.00 -13.49 15.38
C GLY A 72 17.08 -13.88 13.90
N ARG A 73 15.95 -14.07 13.20
CA ARG A 73 15.91 -14.43 11.77
C ARG A 73 14.74 -13.79 11.02
N GLU A 74 14.92 -13.56 9.72
CA GLU A 74 13.87 -13.08 8.80
C GLU A 74 12.67 -14.03 8.81
N ARG A 75 11.50 -13.53 9.22
CA ARG A 75 10.21 -14.22 9.10
C ARG A 75 9.59 -13.90 7.74
N LYS A 76 9.10 -14.93 7.05
CA LYS A 76 8.41 -14.81 5.76
C LYS A 76 6.90 -15.06 5.85
N HIS A 77 6.46 -15.73 6.91
CA HIS A 77 5.09 -16.15 7.09
C HIS A 77 4.30 -15.11 7.88
N ILE A 78 3.25 -14.54 7.27
CA ILE A 78 2.41 -13.52 7.91
C ILE A 78 0.94 -13.69 7.54
N ALA A 79 0.08 -13.72 8.56
CA ALA A 79 -1.36 -13.69 8.42
C ALA A 79 -1.88 -12.30 8.80
N TYR A 80 -2.39 -11.58 7.81
CA TYR A 80 -3.05 -10.29 7.96
C TYR A 80 -4.53 -10.39 7.57
N PRO A 81 -5.42 -10.85 8.47
CA PRO A 81 -6.86 -10.68 8.30
C PRO A 81 -7.18 -9.18 8.30
N LYS A 82 -7.36 -8.64 7.10
CA LYS A 82 -7.42 -7.20 6.88
C LYS A 82 -8.79 -6.67 7.30
N ASN A 83 -8.84 -5.94 8.41
CA ASN A 83 -10.04 -5.21 8.81
C ASN A 83 -10.45 -4.16 7.76
N HIS A 84 -11.75 -3.92 7.66
CA HIS A 84 -12.34 -2.87 6.85
C HIS A 84 -12.05 -1.50 7.46
N LYS A 85 -11.71 -0.52 6.61
CA LYS A 85 -11.66 0.92 6.95
C LYS A 85 -10.70 1.37 8.05
N VAL A 86 -9.74 0.53 8.43
CA VAL A 86 -8.62 0.81 9.34
C VAL A 86 -7.37 1.35 8.64
N GLY A 87 -7.48 1.94 7.45
CA GLY A 87 -6.29 2.35 6.67
C GLY A 87 -5.43 1.19 6.16
N GLY A 88 -5.94 -0.05 6.21
CA GLY A 88 -5.18 -1.27 5.96
C GLY A 88 -4.64 -1.51 4.55
N SER A 89 -5.02 -0.69 3.56
CA SER A 89 -4.55 -0.85 2.18
C SER A 89 -3.06 -0.52 2.02
N THR A 90 -2.51 0.33 2.89
CA THR A 90 -1.07 0.60 2.88
C THR A 90 -0.27 -0.63 3.30
N LEU A 91 -0.70 -1.34 4.35
CA LEU A 91 -0.06 -2.58 4.77
C LEU A 91 -0.23 -3.67 3.71
N PHE A 92 -1.42 -3.79 3.08
CA PHE A 92 -1.60 -4.66 1.92
C PHE A 92 -0.53 -4.42 0.84
N SER A 93 -0.28 -3.16 0.46
CA SER A 93 0.73 -2.83 -0.55
C SER A 93 2.16 -3.19 -0.12
N ILE A 94 2.49 -3.01 1.16
CA ILE A 94 3.78 -3.44 1.75
C ILE A 94 3.93 -4.95 1.65
N LEU A 95 2.96 -5.72 2.17
CA LEU A 95 2.99 -7.19 2.17
C LEU A 95 2.98 -7.75 0.74
N SER A 96 2.18 -7.17 -0.15
CA SER A 96 2.13 -7.56 -1.56
C SER A 96 3.46 -7.33 -2.26
N ARG A 97 4.12 -6.18 -2.02
CA ARG A 97 5.47 -5.93 -2.56
C ARG A 97 6.48 -6.92 -2.00
N TYR A 98 6.46 -7.16 -0.69
CA TYR A 98 7.37 -8.09 -0.03
C TYR A 98 7.21 -9.53 -0.59
N ALA A 99 5.98 -10.04 -0.69
CA ALA A 99 5.70 -11.30 -1.37
C ALA A 99 6.20 -11.31 -2.82
N TYR A 100 5.96 -10.22 -3.54
CA TYR A 100 6.36 -10.10 -4.94
C TYR A 100 7.88 -10.16 -5.12
N THR A 101 8.64 -9.47 -4.28
CA THR A 101 10.12 -9.42 -4.37
C THR A 101 10.77 -10.70 -3.86
N LYS A 102 10.17 -11.38 -2.87
CA LYS A 102 10.68 -12.62 -2.27
C LYS A 102 10.13 -13.89 -2.92
N LYS A 103 9.25 -13.78 -3.91
CA LYS A 103 8.58 -14.90 -4.62
C LYS A 103 7.80 -15.83 -3.67
N LEU A 104 7.05 -15.27 -2.73
CA LEU A 104 6.27 -16.02 -1.72
C LEU A 104 4.88 -16.37 -2.23
N ASN A 105 4.30 -17.49 -1.77
CA ASN A 105 2.93 -17.84 -2.11
C ASN A 105 1.93 -17.07 -1.25
N VAL A 106 0.94 -16.47 -1.92
CA VAL A 106 -0.05 -15.60 -1.32
C VAL A 106 -1.43 -16.24 -1.49
N ILE A 107 -2.28 -16.15 -0.47
CA ILE A 107 -3.70 -16.50 -0.61
C ILE A 107 -4.38 -15.48 -1.53
N ILE A 108 -4.83 -15.91 -2.71
CA ILE A 108 -5.51 -15.04 -3.69
C ILE A 108 -7.00 -15.41 -3.78
N PRO A 109 -7.92 -14.45 -3.54
CA PRO A 109 -9.35 -14.69 -3.64
C PRO A 109 -9.81 -15.12 -5.04
N ARG A 110 -10.88 -15.92 -5.15
CA ARG A 110 -11.52 -16.27 -6.44
C ARG A 110 -13.00 -15.82 -6.51
N PRO A 111 -13.42 -15.07 -7.54
CA PRO A 111 -12.56 -14.35 -8.50
C PRO A 111 -11.69 -13.30 -7.79
N PHE A 112 -10.70 -12.75 -8.51
CA PHE A 112 -9.59 -11.91 -8.01
C PHE A 112 -10.01 -10.51 -7.51
N LEU A 113 -11.06 -10.44 -6.68
CA LEU A 113 -11.55 -9.23 -6.05
C LEU A 113 -11.05 -9.16 -4.60
N LEU A 114 -10.58 -7.98 -4.20
CA LEU A 114 -9.93 -7.74 -2.89
C LEU A 114 -10.73 -8.20 -1.67
N SER A 115 -12.06 -8.23 -1.77
CA SER A 115 -12.98 -8.59 -0.68
C SER A 115 -13.81 -9.84 -0.95
N ARG A 116 -13.42 -10.69 -1.92
CA ARG A 116 -14.26 -11.84 -2.30
C ARG A 116 -14.33 -12.95 -1.24
N MET A 117 -13.34 -13.03 -0.35
CA MET A 117 -13.37 -13.98 0.76
C MET A 117 -14.27 -13.49 1.90
N TYR A 118 -14.64 -12.20 1.96
CA TYR A 118 -15.55 -11.67 2.96
C TYR A 118 -17.02 -11.90 2.54
N PRO A 119 -17.95 -12.22 3.46
CA PRO A 119 -17.85 -12.27 4.93
C PRO A 119 -17.41 -13.63 5.49
N TYR A 120 -16.81 -14.48 4.67
CA TYR A 120 -16.43 -15.82 5.07
C TYR A 120 -15.00 -15.85 5.60
N THR A 121 -14.67 -16.94 6.28
CA THR A 121 -13.27 -17.26 6.61
C THR A 121 -12.58 -17.92 5.41
N LEU A 122 -11.35 -18.41 5.61
CA LEU A 122 -10.54 -19.05 4.58
C LEU A 122 -11.05 -20.45 4.21
N TYR A 123 -12.20 -20.54 3.57
CA TYR A 123 -12.66 -21.78 2.92
C TYR A 123 -12.09 -21.92 1.50
N PRO A 124 -11.68 -23.13 1.07
CA PRO A 124 -10.97 -23.35 -0.20
C PRO A 124 -11.73 -22.91 -1.46
N GLU A 125 -13.05 -22.84 -1.41
CA GLU A 125 -13.89 -22.36 -2.51
C GLU A 125 -13.73 -20.86 -2.77
N TYR A 126 -13.20 -20.09 -1.82
CA TYR A 126 -13.04 -18.63 -1.94
C TYR A 126 -11.62 -18.17 -2.29
N TYR A 127 -10.64 -19.08 -2.41
CA TYR A 127 -9.27 -18.75 -2.85
C TYR A 127 -8.67 -19.75 -3.85
N MET A 128 -7.55 -19.38 -4.48
CA MET A 128 -6.74 -20.27 -5.32
C MET A 128 -5.84 -21.15 -4.44
N PRO A 129 -5.72 -22.47 -4.72
CA PRO A 129 -4.86 -23.35 -3.92
C PRO A 129 -3.38 -22.91 -4.02
N PRO A 130 -2.55 -23.28 -3.02
CA PRO A 130 -1.12 -23.04 -3.12
C PRO A 130 -0.51 -23.90 -4.25
N PRO A 131 0.71 -23.59 -4.71
CA PRO A 131 1.41 -24.47 -5.65
C PRO A 131 1.52 -25.90 -5.11
N HIS A 132 1.62 -26.87 -6.02
CA HIS A 132 1.76 -28.28 -5.65
C HIS A 132 2.90 -28.51 -4.66
N ASN A 133 2.61 -29.24 -3.58
CA ASN A 133 3.55 -29.56 -2.50
C ASN A 133 4.14 -28.33 -1.76
N GLN A 134 3.47 -27.19 -1.82
CA GLN A 134 3.85 -25.97 -1.09
C GLN A 134 2.72 -25.50 -0.19
N THR A 135 3.07 -24.66 0.79
CA THR A 135 2.11 -23.99 1.69
C THR A 135 1.97 -22.52 1.31
N PHE A 136 1.00 -21.83 1.92
CA PHE A 136 0.93 -20.38 1.83
C PHE A 136 1.92 -19.70 2.79
N GLU A 137 2.44 -18.55 2.40
CA GLU A 137 3.31 -17.74 3.23
C GLU A 137 2.64 -16.44 3.65
N ILE A 138 1.77 -15.86 2.81
CA ILE A 138 1.07 -14.62 3.16
C ILE A 138 -0.44 -14.68 2.95
N SER A 139 -1.19 -14.28 3.97
CA SER A 139 -2.59 -13.87 3.89
C SER A 139 -2.70 -12.37 4.12
N MET A 140 -3.40 -11.61 3.27
CA MET A 140 -3.46 -10.14 3.37
C MET A 140 -4.80 -9.51 2.95
N HIS A 141 -5.83 -10.32 2.67
CA HIS A 141 -7.09 -9.88 2.09
C HIS A 141 -8.19 -9.72 3.16
N HIS A 142 -9.31 -9.10 2.77
CA HIS A 142 -10.50 -9.04 3.61
C HIS A 142 -11.14 -10.42 3.74
N THR A 143 -11.25 -10.92 4.97
CA THR A 143 -11.86 -12.19 5.38
C THR A 143 -12.19 -12.08 6.87
N VAL A 144 -13.11 -12.90 7.36
CA VAL A 144 -13.33 -13.04 8.80
C VAL A 144 -12.25 -13.94 9.40
N TYR A 145 -11.50 -13.41 10.36
CA TYR A 145 -10.51 -14.19 11.11
C TYR A 145 -11.19 -15.36 11.81
N ASN A 146 -10.54 -16.52 11.76
CA ASN A 146 -11.00 -17.71 12.46
C ASN A 146 -9.80 -18.41 13.05
N ARG A 147 -9.75 -18.42 14.39
CA ARG A 147 -8.62 -18.95 15.17
C ARG A 147 -8.36 -20.44 14.97
N THR A 148 -9.34 -21.19 14.48
CA THR A 148 -9.17 -22.62 14.15
C THR A 148 -8.74 -22.79 12.70
N ARG A 149 -9.27 -21.99 11.77
CA ARG A 149 -9.05 -22.16 10.34
C ARG A 149 -7.69 -21.62 9.88
N PHE A 150 -7.24 -20.50 10.41
CA PHE A 150 -5.97 -19.91 9.99
C PHE A 150 -4.77 -20.83 10.30
N PRO A 151 -4.63 -21.44 11.50
CA PRO A 151 -3.55 -22.38 11.79
C PRO A 151 -3.57 -23.68 10.97
N GLN A 152 -4.71 -24.03 10.37
CA GLN A 152 -4.80 -25.19 9.45
C GLN A 152 -4.22 -24.89 8.07
N ILE A 153 -4.11 -23.62 7.70
CA ILE A 153 -3.73 -23.17 6.35
C ILE A 153 -2.33 -22.56 6.36
N MET A 154 -2.04 -21.79 7.40
CA MET A 154 -0.79 -21.05 7.55
C MET A 154 0.26 -21.89 8.29
N PRO A 155 1.56 -21.77 7.95
CA PRO A 155 2.64 -22.40 8.68
C PRO A 155 2.65 -22.07 10.19
N LYS A 156 3.22 -22.96 11.01
CA LYS A 156 3.23 -22.81 12.48
C LYS A 156 3.97 -21.56 12.97
N ASP A 157 4.97 -21.08 12.24
CA ASP A 157 5.75 -19.89 12.59
C ASP A 157 5.21 -18.59 12.01
N THR A 158 3.98 -18.61 11.45
CA THR A 158 3.26 -17.43 10.96
C THR A 158 3.07 -16.39 12.05
N ALA A 159 3.48 -15.15 11.76
CA ALA A 159 3.12 -14.00 12.57
C ALA A 159 1.69 -13.53 12.24
N TYR A 160 0.86 -13.35 13.25
CA TYR A 160 -0.50 -12.84 13.13
C TYR A 160 -0.51 -11.35 13.41
N VAL A 161 -0.90 -10.57 12.40
CA VAL A 161 -0.86 -9.11 12.45
C VAL A 161 -2.21 -8.57 12.01
N THR A 162 -2.70 -7.51 12.65
CA THR A 162 -3.86 -6.78 12.14
C THR A 162 -3.75 -5.29 12.44
N ILE A 163 -4.71 -4.51 11.94
CA ILE A 163 -4.81 -3.08 12.23
C ILE A 163 -6.18 -2.79 12.81
N VAL A 164 -6.23 -2.05 13.91
CA VAL A 164 -7.46 -1.45 14.43
C VAL A 164 -7.38 0.07 14.35
N ARG A 165 -8.52 0.73 14.54
CA ARG A 165 -8.66 2.19 14.45
C ARG A 165 -9.59 2.65 15.54
N LYS A 166 -9.41 3.88 16.03
CA LYS A 166 -10.33 4.47 17.00
C LYS A 166 -11.78 4.35 16.47
N PRO A 167 -12.70 3.69 17.20
CA PRO A 167 -13.96 3.23 16.61
C PRO A 167 -14.80 4.34 15.97
N LEU A 168 -14.87 5.53 16.57
CA LEU A 168 -15.63 6.64 15.98
C LEU A 168 -15.08 7.09 14.62
N TYR A 169 -13.75 7.17 14.48
CA TYR A 169 -13.12 7.50 13.20
C TYR A 169 -13.21 6.36 12.20
N HIS A 170 -13.29 5.12 12.67
CA HIS A 170 -13.61 3.97 11.83
C HIS A 170 -15.02 4.11 11.24
N LEU A 171 -16.04 4.38 12.06
CA LEU A 171 -17.42 4.61 11.59
C LEU A 171 -17.47 5.72 10.53
N ILE A 172 -16.83 6.88 10.78
CA ILE A 172 -16.79 7.98 9.81
C ILE A 172 -16.14 7.54 8.49
N SER A 173 -15.08 6.72 8.57
CA SER A 173 -14.42 6.20 7.37
C SER A 173 -15.28 5.19 6.61
N ALA A 174 -16.02 4.34 7.32
CA ALA A 174 -16.97 3.41 6.75
C ALA A 174 -18.15 4.14 6.12
N TRP A 175 -18.69 5.14 6.80
CA TRP A 175 -19.78 5.99 6.34
C TRP A 175 -19.52 6.58 4.96
N ASN A 176 -18.35 7.20 4.81
CA ASN A 176 -17.94 7.81 3.55
C ASN A 176 -17.62 6.80 2.45
N ALA A 177 -17.07 5.63 2.83
CA ALA A 177 -16.64 4.64 1.85
C ALA A 177 -17.79 3.77 1.32
N TYR A 178 -18.82 3.57 2.13
CA TYR A 178 -19.94 2.70 1.83
C TYR A 178 -21.24 3.44 1.55
N SER A 179 -21.18 4.78 1.47
CA SER A 179 -22.31 5.67 1.24
C SER A 179 -23.48 5.42 2.20
N TYR A 180 -23.18 5.27 3.50
CA TYR A 180 -24.21 4.97 4.51
C TYR A 180 -25.31 6.02 4.58
N GLY A 181 -25.00 7.29 4.32
CA GLY A 181 -26.02 8.34 4.20
C GLY A 181 -27.11 7.99 3.17
N GLU A 182 -26.72 7.46 2.01
CA GLU A 182 -27.68 7.03 0.98
C GLU A 182 -28.40 5.75 1.38
N LYS A 183 -27.65 4.74 1.82
CA LYS A 183 -28.20 3.42 2.18
C LYS A 183 -29.22 3.49 3.33
N PHE A 184 -29.04 4.42 4.26
CA PHE A 184 -29.94 4.62 5.39
C PHE A 184 -31.00 5.71 5.13
N GLY A 185 -31.10 6.25 3.91
CA GLY A 185 -32.09 7.27 3.57
C GLY A 185 -31.85 8.63 4.27
N LEU A 186 -30.61 8.89 4.70
CA LEU A 186 -30.19 10.07 5.46
C LEU A 186 -29.49 11.14 4.59
N SER A 187 -29.40 10.95 3.27
CA SER A 187 -28.70 11.90 2.38
C SER A 187 -29.26 13.33 2.41
N LYS A 188 -30.53 13.50 2.77
CA LYS A 188 -31.20 14.82 2.88
C LYS A 188 -31.08 15.45 4.27
N THR A 189 -30.52 14.73 5.23
CA THR A 189 -30.41 15.19 6.61
C THR A 189 -29.18 16.08 6.79
N LYS A 190 -29.30 17.16 7.58
CA LYS A 190 -28.21 18.11 7.82
C LYS A 190 -26.94 17.44 8.39
N ASN A 191 -27.11 16.47 9.30
CA ASN A 191 -26.00 15.71 9.86
C ASN A 191 -26.35 14.21 9.89
N PRO A 192 -26.11 13.48 8.78
CA PRO A 192 -26.50 12.07 8.65
C PRO A 192 -25.90 11.16 9.72
N ILE A 193 -24.63 11.39 10.10
CA ILE A 193 -23.94 10.58 11.12
C ILE A 193 -24.54 10.85 12.50
N ALA A 194 -24.80 12.11 12.85
CA ALA A 194 -25.45 12.43 14.13
C ALA A 194 -26.87 11.82 14.22
N THR A 195 -27.65 11.91 13.14
CA THR A 195 -28.99 11.31 13.08
C THR A 195 -28.96 9.79 13.24
N PHE A 196 -27.98 9.12 12.65
CA PHE A 196 -27.77 7.69 12.89
C PHE A 196 -27.39 7.41 14.34
N LEU A 197 -26.44 8.15 14.91
CA LEU A 197 -25.97 7.93 16.28
C LEU A 197 -27.03 8.25 17.36
N ALA A 198 -28.08 9.00 17.03
CA ALA A 198 -29.21 9.21 17.92
C ALA A 198 -30.04 7.92 18.12
N ASP A 199 -30.12 7.05 17.11
CA ASP A 199 -30.81 5.75 17.18
C ASP A 199 -30.20 4.76 16.16
N PRO A 200 -29.00 4.21 16.43
CA PRO A 200 -28.28 3.40 15.46
C PRO A 200 -29.03 2.11 15.13
N LYS A 201 -29.74 1.53 16.11
CA LYS A 201 -30.51 0.29 15.97
C LYS A 201 -31.64 0.43 14.95
N LYS A 202 -32.31 1.59 14.89
CA LYS A 202 -33.34 1.86 13.88
C LYS A 202 -32.80 1.77 12.46
N TYR A 203 -31.63 2.34 12.20
CA TYR A 203 -31.07 2.41 10.85
C TYR A 203 -30.36 1.12 10.46
N ASP A 204 -29.59 0.51 11.36
CA ASP A 204 -28.80 -0.69 11.07
C ASP A 204 -29.66 -1.91 10.70
N ARG A 205 -30.91 -1.97 11.20
CA ARG A 205 -31.90 -2.99 10.78
C ARG A 205 -32.11 -3.08 9.25
N HIS A 206 -31.87 -1.98 8.51
CA HIS A 206 -32.19 -1.90 7.08
C HIS A 206 -31.25 -2.70 6.17
N CYS A 207 -30.16 -3.23 6.70
CA CYS A 207 -29.17 -4.01 5.94
C CYS A 207 -29.04 -5.46 6.39
N GLY A 208 -29.87 -5.90 7.34
CA GLY A 208 -29.92 -7.29 7.81
C GLY A 208 -28.86 -7.60 8.88
N HIS A 209 -29.19 -8.55 9.76
CA HIS A 209 -28.29 -9.03 10.81
C HIS A 209 -27.78 -10.43 10.45
N GLY A 210 -26.46 -10.59 10.28
CA GLY A 210 -25.83 -11.90 10.04
C GLY A 210 -24.68 -11.86 9.03
N ILE A 211 -24.13 -13.04 8.72
CA ILE A 211 -23.05 -13.25 7.73
C ILE A 211 -23.68 -13.36 6.33
N HIS A 212 -24.44 -12.36 5.90
CA HIS A 212 -25.03 -12.30 4.55
C HIS A 212 -24.86 -10.90 3.96
N VAL A 213 -24.65 -10.85 2.64
CA VAL A 213 -24.44 -9.59 1.91
C VAL A 213 -25.80 -8.94 1.63
N PRO A 214 -25.96 -7.62 1.83
CA PRO A 214 -24.94 -6.64 2.24
C PRO A 214 -24.74 -6.53 3.76
N LEU A 215 -23.52 -6.65 4.26
CA LEU A 215 -23.24 -6.40 5.69
C LEU A 215 -23.18 -4.89 5.98
N CYS A 216 -23.89 -4.48 7.04
CA CYS A 216 -23.67 -3.18 7.66
C CYS A 216 -22.58 -3.27 8.71
N LEU A 217 -21.37 -2.89 8.29
CA LEU A 217 -20.19 -2.74 9.12
C LEU A 217 -20.33 -1.50 10.03
N THR A 218 -21.39 -1.42 10.85
CA THR A 218 -21.65 -0.28 11.77
C THR A 218 -21.53 -0.66 13.24
N GLN A 219 -21.86 -1.90 13.63
CA GLN A 219 -21.81 -2.36 15.02
C GLN A 219 -20.65 -3.35 15.23
N ASN A 220 -19.71 -3.00 16.10
CA ASN A 220 -18.53 -3.84 16.43
C ASN A 220 -17.80 -4.41 15.19
N SER A 221 -17.78 -3.65 14.10
CA SER A 221 -17.38 -4.17 12.79
C SER A 221 -15.91 -4.58 12.71
N ILE A 222 -15.03 -3.91 13.48
CA ILE A 222 -13.62 -4.31 13.57
C ILE A 222 -13.52 -5.68 14.25
N SER A 223 -14.27 -5.86 15.34
CA SER A 223 -14.34 -7.13 16.07
C SER A 223 -14.95 -8.24 15.21
N VAL A 224 -15.97 -7.95 14.41
CA VAL A 224 -16.58 -8.93 13.49
C VAL A 224 -15.58 -9.42 12.44
N ASP A 225 -14.80 -8.51 11.83
CA ASP A 225 -13.72 -8.90 10.91
C ASP A 225 -12.67 -9.80 11.62
N LEU A 226 -12.48 -9.62 12.93
CA LEU A 226 -11.59 -10.42 13.77
C LEU A 226 -12.26 -11.66 14.40
N GLY A 227 -13.45 -12.05 13.95
CA GLY A 227 -14.10 -13.30 14.34
C GLY A 227 -15.13 -13.18 15.47
N PHE A 228 -15.47 -11.96 15.91
CA PHE A 228 -16.62 -11.75 16.78
C PHE A 228 -17.90 -12.12 16.04
N LEU A 229 -18.76 -12.94 16.65
CA LEU A 229 -19.97 -13.40 15.98
C LEU A 229 -20.98 -12.25 15.88
N PRO A 230 -21.50 -11.91 14.68
CA PRO A 230 -22.52 -10.87 14.54
C PRO A 230 -23.77 -11.12 15.41
N SER A 231 -24.10 -12.37 15.69
CA SER A 231 -25.21 -12.76 16.58
C SER A 231 -24.99 -12.38 18.05
N ASP A 232 -23.76 -12.10 18.46
CA ASP A 232 -23.45 -11.66 19.83
C ASP A 232 -23.63 -10.15 20.01
N ASN A 233 -23.83 -9.37 18.93
CA ASN A 233 -24.08 -7.93 19.01
C ASN A 233 -25.31 -7.58 19.85
N GLU A 234 -26.37 -8.39 19.80
CA GLU A 234 -27.57 -8.20 20.62
C GLU A 234 -27.30 -8.43 22.12
N LYS A 235 -26.26 -9.20 22.46
CA LYS A 235 -25.87 -9.54 23.83
C LYS A 235 -24.91 -8.53 24.45
N VAL A 236 -24.40 -7.58 23.65
CA VAL A 236 -23.44 -6.55 24.09
C VAL A 236 -23.93 -5.12 23.85
N THR A 237 -25.23 -4.95 23.58
CA THR A 237 -25.89 -3.65 23.40
C THR A 237 -26.54 -3.15 24.70
N LEU A 238 -26.98 -1.90 24.74
CA LEU A 238 -27.71 -1.37 25.89
C LEU A 238 -29.00 -2.16 26.16
N GLY A 239 -29.24 -2.47 27.43
CA GLY A 239 -30.38 -3.28 27.87
C GLY A 239 -30.14 -4.79 27.90
N SER A 240 -28.97 -5.27 27.45
CA SER A 240 -28.55 -6.65 27.70
C SER A 240 -28.10 -6.83 29.16
N ASP A 241 -28.04 -8.08 29.62
CA ASP A 241 -27.48 -8.41 30.93
C ASP A 241 -26.05 -7.85 31.10
N PRO A 242 -25.77 -7.02 32.11
CA PRO A 242 -24.46 -6.35 32.26
C PRO A 242 -23.30 -7.32 32.48
N GLY A 243 -23.50 -8.37 33.28
CA GLY A 243 -22.45 -9.35 33.58
C GLY A 243 -22.05 -10.15 32.35
N ARG A 244 -23.05 -10.64 31.60
CA ARG A 244 -22.86 -11.35 30.34
C ARG A 244 -22.24 -10.45 29.26
N ARG A 245 -22.67 -9.18 29.17
CA ARG A 245 -22.10 -8.19 28.25
C ARG A 245 -20.60 -7.99 28.49
N GLU A 246 -20.20 -7.85 29.75
CA GLU A 246 -18.80 -7.69 30.14
C GLU A 246 -17.98 -8.96 29.87
N ASP A 247 -18.50 -10.14 30.21
CA ASP A 247 -17.82 -11.42 29.99
C ASP A 247 -17.55 -11.70 28.51
N ILE A 248 -18.55 -11.49 27.64
CA ILE A 248 -18.40 -11.64 26.18
C ILE A 248 -17.31 -10.71 25.66
N MET A 249 -17.34 -9.43 26.05
CA MET A 249 -16.35 -8.44 25.64
C MET A 249 -14.95 -8.83 26.10
N LYS A 250 -14.74 -9.14 27.38
CA LYS A 250 -13.42 -9.50 27.93
C LYS A 250 -12.88 -10.77 27.29
N THR A 251 -13.74 -11.76 27.10
CA THR A 251 -13.36 -13.04 26.47
C THR A 251 -12.89 -12.82 25.03
N PHE A 252 -13.59 -11.97 24.27
CA PHE A 252 -13.18 -11.65 22.91
C PHE A 252 -11.85 -10.89 22.86
N VAL A 253 -11.71 -9.81 23.66
CA VAL A 253 -10.46 -9.02 23.71
C VAL A 253 -9.26 -9.89 24.08
N ARG A 254 -9.40 -10.75 25.10
CA ARG A 254 -8.37 -11.71 25.50
C ARG A 254 -8.02 -12.70 24.39
N THR A 255 -9.02 -13.16 23.64
CA THR A 255 -8.80 -14.08 22.51
C THR A 255 -7.94 -13.42 21.44
N VAL A 256 -8.24 -12.17 21.05
CA VAL A 256 -7.43 -11.43 20.08
C VAL A 256 -6.02 -11.18 20.62
N ASP A 257 -5.86 -10.86 21.91
CA ASP A 257 -4.56 -10.63 22.54
C ASP A 257 -3.66 -11.87 22.56
N GLN A 258 -4.26 -13.06 22.68
CA GLN A 258 -3.56 -14.34 22.63
C GLN A 258 -3.19 -14.75 21.20
N ASP A 259 -4.06 -14.45 20.24
CA ASP A 259 -3.95 -14.96 18.88
C ASP A 259 -3.07 -14.08 17.96
N PHE A 260 -2.86 -12.79 18.28
CA PHE A 260 -2.13 -11.84 17.43
C PHE A 260 -0.78 -11.40 18.02
N ASP A 261 0.30 -11.64 17.28
CA ASP A 261 1.65 -11.15 17.62
C ASP A 261 1.75 -9.62 17.61
N LEU A 262 0.98 -8.94 16.76
CA LEU A 262 0.96 -7.47 16.68
C LEU A 262 -0.38 -6.93 16.19
N VAL A 263 -1.05 -6.14 17.04
CA VAL A 263 -2.18 -5.30 16.63
C VAL A 263 -1.70 -3.86 16.46
N MET A 264 -1.65 -3.41 15.20
CA MET A 264 -1.25 -2.06 14.84
C MET A 264 -2.41 -1.08 15.04
N LEU A 265 -2.09 0.19 15.30
CA LEU A 265 -3.09 1.26 15.39
C LEU A 265 -2.96 2.22 14.20
N THR A 266 -4.09 2.59 13.61
CA THR A 266 -4.13 3.56 12.51
C THR A 266 -3.55 4.91 12.93
N GLU A 267 -3.79 5.32 14.16
CA GLU A 267 -3.33 6.57 14.78
C GLU A 267 -1.82 6.60 15.01
N TYR A 268 -1.18 5.43 15.12
CA TYR A 268 0.26 5.24 15.34
C TYR A 268 0.86 4.31 14.27
N TYR A 269 0.47 4.55 13.02
CA TYR A 269 0.73 3.62 11.91
C TYR A 269 2.23 3.42 11.64
N ASP A 270 3.00 4.51 11.63
CA ASP A 270 4.44 4.46 11.34
C ASP A 270 5.22 3.82 12.49
N GLU A 271 4.83 4.10 13.73
CA GLU A 271 5.34 3.45 14.94
C GLU A 271 5.05 1.94 14.84
N SER A 272 3.81 1.57 14.58
CA SER A 272 3.39 0.18 14.44
C SER A 272 4.16 -0.54 13.32
N LEU A 273 4.50 0.14 12.21
CA LEU A 273 5.32 -0.44 11.14
C LEU A 273 6.76 -0.70 11.55
N VAL A 274 7.36 0.14 12.40
CA VAL A 274 8.68 -0.14 12.96
C VAL A 274 8.64 -1.37 13.86
N LEU A 275 7.59 -1.54 14.66
CA LEU A 275 7.38 -2.79 15.42
C LEU A 275 7.20 -4.00 14.50
N LEU A 276 6.43 -3.88 13.42
CA LEU A 276 6.29 -4.95 12.43
C LEU A 276 7.64 -5.33 11.80
N LYS A 277 8.46 -4.33 11.45
CA LYS A 277 9.82 -4.55 10.95
C LYS A 277 10.66 -5.35 11.95
N ARG A 278 10.62 -4.99 13.24
CA ARG A 278 11.35 -5.67 14.31
C ARG A 278 10.83 -7.11 14.54
N LEU A 279 9.51 -7.29 14.56
CA LEU A 279 8.83 -8.60 14.68
C LEU A 279 9.19 -9.57 13.55
N MET A 280 9.28 -9.05 12.32
CA MET A 280 9.54 -9.87 11.12
C MET A 280 11.02 -9.96 10.76
N CYS A 281 11.89 -9.24 11.47
CA CYS A 281 13.30 -9.06 11.14
C CYS A 281 13.51 -8.56 9.69
N TRP A 282 12.70 -7.58 9.30
CA TRP A 282 12.76 -6.97 7.98
C TRP A 282 13.72 -5.78 7.94
N SER A 283 14.15 -5.41 6.73
CA SER A 283 14.89 -4.17 6.51
C SER A 283 13.93 -2.98 6.42
N VAL A 284 14.44 -1.76 6.61
CA VAL A 284 13.62 -0.55 6.40
C VAL A 284 13.05 -0.47 4.98
N ARG A 285 13.76 -1.04 3.99
CA ARG A 285 13.32 -1.11 2.59
C ARG A 285 12.02 -1.90 2.43
N ASP A 286 11.84 -2.94 3.24
CA ASP A 286 10.69 -3.83 3.14
C ASP A 286 9.40 -3.17 3.62
N ILE A 287 9.47 -2.20 4.55
CA ILE A 287 8.29 -1.48 5.10
C ILE A 287 7.99 -0.13 4.45
N LEU A 288 8.75 0.30 3.44
CA LEU A 288 8.53 1.56 2.73
C LEU A 288 7.14 1.61 2.07
N TYR A 289 6.54 2.79 1.96
CA TYR A 289 5.27 2.92 1.27
C TYR A 289 5.04 4.34 0.72
N ILE A 290 4.34 4.40 -0.41
CA ILE A 290 3.81 5.64 -0.98
C ILE A 290 2.31 5.64 -0.69
N LYS A 291 1.82 6.62 0.09
CA LYS A 291 0.38 6.78 0.30
C LYS A 291 -0.25 7.09 -1.05
N ALA A 292 -1.31 6.36 -1.40
CA ALA A 292 -2.13 6.73 -2.55
C ALA A 292 -2.74 8.11 -2.29
N GLU A 293 -2.70 9.01 -3.27
CA GLU A 293 -3.24 10.38 -3.16
C GLU A 293 -4.76 10.38 -2.90
N ASN A 294 -5.44 9.26 -3.15
CA ASN A 294 -6.85 9.02 -2.89
C ASN A 294 -7.18 8.66 -1.43
N VAL A 295 -6.24 8.78 -0.49
CA VAL A 295 -6.65 9.08 0.88
C VAL A 295 -7.19 10.50 0.82
N ARG A 296 -8.45 10.63 0.36
CA ARG A 296 -9.26 11.80 0.69
C ARG A 296 -8.96 12.01 2.16
N LYS A 297 -8.33 13.13 2.51
CA LYS A 297 -8.52 13.66 3.85
C LYS A 297 -10.02 13.59 3.97
N ALA A 298 -10.54 12.63 4.76
CA ALA A 298 -11.91 12.73 5.18
C ALA A 298 -11.90 14.16 5.70
N ASN A 299 -12.65 15.04 5.04
CA ASN A 299 -12.83 16.38 5.53
C ASN A 299 -13.57 16.13 6.83
N VAL A 300 -12.79 15.86 7.87
CA VAL A 300 -13.08 16.03 9.27
C VAL A 300 -13.11 17.54 9.44
N VAL A 301 -13.95 18.22 8.64
CA VAL A 301 -14.74 19.30 9.19
C VAL A 301 -15.38 18.60 10.37
N GLU A 302 -14.88 18.94 11.55
CA GLU A 302 -15.29 18.38 12.82
C GLU A 302 -16.79 18.18 12.76
N ILE A 303 -17.22 16.93 12.63
CA ILE A 303 -18.59 16.62 12.98
C ILE A 303 -18.56 16.86 14.49
N GLU A 304 -18.98 18.05 14.91
CA GLU A 304 -19.19 18.38 16.31
C GLU A 304 -20.31 17.47 16.82
N LEU A 305 -19.93 16.23 17.12
CA LEU A 305 -20.79 15.28 17.78
C LEU A 305 -20.82 15.66 19.25
N SER A 306 -22.04 15.84 19.77
CA SER A 306 -22.25 16.05 21.19
C SER A 306 -21.64 14.89 22.01
N PRO A 307 -21.27 15.12 23.28
CA PRO A 307 -20.82 14.06 24.18
C PRO A 307 -21.79 12.87 24.22
N GLU A 308 -23.10 13.15 24.18
CA GLU A 308 -24.17 12.14 24.12
C GLU A 308 -24.05 11.25 22.88
N LEU A 309 -23.91 11.82 21.68
CA LEU A 309 -23.78 11.01 20.45
C LEU A 309 -22.50 10.17 20.43
N LYS A 310 -21.41 10.69 21.02
CA LYS A 310 -20.17 9.92 21.21
C LYS A 310 -20.38 8.77 22.17
N GLN A 311 -21.15 8.96 23.24
CA GLN A 311 -21.51 7.90 24.18
C GLN A 311 -22.42 6.87 23.51
N ASN A 312 -23.43 7.28 22.73
CA ASN A 312 -24.28 6.36 21.97
C ASN A 312 -23.46 5.48 21.03
N HIS A 313 -22.45 6.03 20.35
CA HIS A 313 -21.54 5.23 19.54
C HIS A 313 -20.68 4.27 20.37
N LYS A 314 -20.21 4.70 21.55
CA LYS A 314 -19.48 3.84 22.48
C LYS A 314 -20.31 2.65 22.95
N GLU A 315 -21.59 2.88 23.19
CA GLU A 315 -22.52 1.83 23.57
C GLU A 315 -22.88 0.90 22.40
N TRP A 316 -23.02 1.46 21.18
CA TRP A 316 -23.28 0.70 19.96
C TRP A 316 -22.10 -0.22 19.60
N SER A 317 -20.88 0.32 19.62
CA SER A 317 -19.63 -0.36 19.24
C SER A 317 -18.81 -0.78 20.46
N TYR A 318 -19.48 -1.24 21.52
CA TYR A 318 -18.90 -1.54 22.83
C TYR A 318 -17.63 -2.39 22.80
N VAL A 319 -17.61 -3.46 22.00
CA VAL A 319 -16.49 -4.39 21.90
C VAL A 319 -15.32 -3.74 21.15
N ASP A 320 -15.59 -3.00 20.07
CA ASP A 320 -14.54 -2.28 19.32
C ASP A 320 -13.83 -1.22 20.18
N TYR A 321 -14.54 -0.55 21.08
CA TYR A 321 -13.91 0.39 22.03
C TYR A 321 -13.02 -0.33 23.03
N ALA A 322 -13.48 -1.42 23.64
CA ALA A 322 -12.67 -2.20 24.56
C ALA A 322 -11.42 -2.78 23.87
N LEU A 323 -11.58 -3.28 22.65
CA LEU A 323 -10.50 -3.79 21.81
C LEU A 323 -9.45 -2.70 21.53
N TYR A 324 -9.89 -1.52 21.08
CA TYR A 324 -8.99 -0.40 20.81
C TYR A 324 -8.23 0.06 22.07
N ASP A 325 -8.94 0.21 23.19
CA ASP A 325 -8.34 0.69 24.44
C ASP A 325 -7.28 -0.30 24.98
N HIS A 326 -7.56 -1.61 24.89
CA HIS A 326 -6.60 -2.66 25.25
C HIS A 326 -5.34 -2.59 24.38
N PHE A 327 -5.49 -2.60 23.06
CA PHE A 327 -4.34 -2.62 22.15
C PHE A 327 -3.59 -1.30 22.07
N ASN A 328 -4.23 -0.16 22.38
CA ASN A 328 -3.51 1.09 22.61
C ASN A 328 -2.56 0.97 23.81
N LYS A 329 -3.04 0.45 24.95
CA LYS A 329 -2.17 0.20 26.12
C LYS A 329 -1.08 -0.84 25.79
N ALA A 330 -1.41 -1.91 25.06
CA ALA A 330 -0.44 -2.92 24.65
C ALA A 330 0.66 -2.36 23.73
N LEU A 331 0.28 -1.54 22.74
CA LEU A 331 1.22 -0.88 21.84
C LEU A 331 2.20 0.01 22.63
N TRP A 332 1.69 0.86 23.52
CA TRP A 332 2.54 1.75 24.32
C TRP A 332 3.47 0.98 25.27
N ARG A 333 2.99 -0.12 25.87
CA ARG A 333 3.87 -1.01 26.65
C ARG A 333 5.01 -1.55 25.80
N ARG A 334 4.71 -2.05 24.59
CA ARG A 334 5.73 -2.59 23.67
C ARG A 334 6.71 -1.53 23.17
N ILE A 335 6.24 -0.33 22.86
CA ILE A 335 7.09 0.80 22.47
C ILE A 335 8.04 1.16 23.62
N ASN A 336 7.53 1.27 24.85
CA ASN A 336 8.33 1.64 26.01
C ASN A 336 9.37 0.56 26.37
N SER A 337 9.09 -0.71 26.08
CA SER A 337 10.03 -1.82 26.30
C SER A 337 10.94 -2.12 25.11
N SER A 338 10.79 -1.43 23.97
CA SER A 338 11.52 -1.74 22.73
C SER A 338 13.02 -1.40 22.77
N GLY A 339 13.44 -0.51 23.68
CA GLY A 339 14.84 -0.07 23.80
C GLY A 339 15.45 0.45 22.49
N ASN A 340 16.79 0.49 22.45
CA ASN A 340 17.58 0.72 21.23
C ASN A 340 17.10 1.91 20.38
N ASP A 341 16.91 3.07 21.02
CA ASP A 341 16.44 4.32 20.39
C ASP A 341 15.32 4.10 19.36
N TYR A 342 14.25 3.43 19.80
CA TYR A 342 13.06 3.18 18.99
C TYR A 342 12.54 4.46 18.31
N TRP A 343 12.51 5.58 19.03
CA TRP A 343 12.05 6.85 18.47
C TRP A 343 13.01 7.42 17.41
N GLY A 344 14.31 7.19 17.53
CA GLY A 344 15.27 7.47 16.46
C GLY A 344 15.02 6.64 15.21
N GLU A 345 14.70 5.36 15.36
CA GLU A 345 14.30 4.49 14.23
C GLU A 345 13.01 4.99 13.57
N VAL A 346 11.99 5.36 14.35
CA VAL A 346 10.74 5.93 13.83
C VAL A 346 10.99 7.24 13.08
N ARG A 347 11.78 8.16 13.64
CA ARG A 347 12.14 9.44 12.97
C ARG A 347 12.89 9.19 11.66
N TYR A 348 13.86 8.27 11.69
CA TYR A 348 14.59 7.87 10.50
C TYR A 348 13.65 7.28 9.43
N PHE A 349 12.79 6.34 9.80
CA PHE A 349 11.82 5.73 8.89
C PHE A 349 10.88 6.78 8.27
N LYS A 350 10.30 7.68 9.08
CA LYS A 350 9.41 8.73 8.60
C LYS A 350 10.11 9.66 7.61
N SER A 351 11.32 10.12 7.93
CA SER A 351 12.13 10.98 7.06
C SER A 351 12.47 10.29 5.75
N LEU A 352 12.96 9.04 5.82
CA LEU A 352 13.32 8.26 4.65
C LEU A 352 12.11 7.99 3.75
N ASN A 353 10.96 7.65 4.34
CA ASN A 353 9.75 7.38 3.59
C ASN A 353 9.22 8.64 2.88
N ILE A 354 9.42 9.84 3.44
CA ILE A 354 9.13 11.12 2.77
C ILE A 354 10.10 11.35 1.60
N GLN A 355 11.40 11.18 1.81
CA GLN A 355 12.42 11.38 0.78
C GLN A 355 12.17 10.46 -0.43
N ILE A 356 11.89 9.18 -0.18
CA ILE A 356 11.62 8.19 -1.22
C ILE A 356 10.32 8.49 -1.96
N ARG A 357 9.27 8.90 -1.25
CA ARG A 357 8.01 9.32 -1.87
C ARG A 357 8.23 10.46 -2.85
N ASN A 358 8.92 11.51 -2.42
CA ASN A 358 9.20 12.68 -3.25
C ASN A 358 10.06 12.30 -4.47
N HIS A 359 11.05 11.42 -4.27
CA HIS A 359 11.87 10.88 -5.35
C HIS A 359 11.03 10.12 -6.39
N CYS A 360 10.17 9.20 -5.93
CA CYS A 360 9.35 8.37 -6.83
C CYS A 360 8.15 9.12 -7.45
N GLN A 361 7.67 10.20 -6.86
CA GLN A 361 6.59 11.02 -7.44
C GLN A 361 7.04 11.72 -8.72
N VAL A 362 8.25 12.29 -8.72
CA VAL A 362 8.83 13.01 -9.86
C VAL A 362 9.54 12.10 -10.87
N GLN A 363 9.75 10.83 -10.52
CA GLN A 363 10.41 9.87 -11.40
C GLN A 363 9.40 9.26 -12.36
N ASP A 364 9.21 9.91 -13.51
CA ASP A 364 8.57 9.27 -14.66
C ASP A 364 9.53 8.19 -15.19
N PRO A 365 9.13 6.90 -15.21
CA PRO A 365 9.93 5.82 -15.79
C PRO A 365 10.34 6.05 -17.25
N CYS A 366 9.66 6.97 -17.93
CA CYS A 366 9.83 7.35 -19.32
C CYS A 366 10.43 8.74 -19.56
N SER A 367 10.71 9.53 -18.53
CA SER A 367 11.40 10.82 -18.69
C SER A 367 12.82 10.63 -19.20
N LEU A 368 13.27 11.57 -20.05
CA LEU A 368 14.65 11.68 -20.54
C LEU A 368 15.57 12.27 -19.48
N ASP A 369 15.05 13.15 -18.61
CA ASP A 369 15.74 13.78 -17.48
C ASP A 369 15.57 12.94 -16.21
N ARG A 370 15.98 11.67 -16.28
CA ARG A 370 15.89 10.79 -15.10
C ARG A 370 16.81 11.33 -14.01
N LYS A 371 16.24 11.66 -12.86
CA LYS A 371 17.03 11.86 -11.65
C LYS A 371 17.89 10.61 -11.40
N PRO A 372 19.16 10.77 -11.00
CA PRO A 372 20.00 9.64 -10.64
C PRO A 372 19.34 8.84 -9.51
N PRO A 373 19.57 7.52 -9.43
CA PRO A 373 19.04 6.71 -8.33
C PRO A 373 19.38 7.31 -6.97
N LEU A 374 18.42 7.31 -6.05
CA LEU A 374 18.67 7.75 -4.68
C LEU A 374 19.39 6.63 -3.92
N VAL A 375 20.59 6.93 -3.41
CA VAL A 375 21.38 6.00 -2.58
C VAL A 375 21.04 6.22 -1.12
N VAL A 376 20.56 5.17 -0.45
CA VAL A 376 20.33 5.15 1.00
C VAL A 376 21.52 4.45 1.63
N ASN A 377 22.27 5.17 2.47
CA ASN A 377 23.43 4.61 3.16
C ASN A 377 23.00 3.67 4.30
N SER A 378 23.89 2.74 4.64
CA SER A 378 23.76 1.92 5.85
C SER A 378 23.73 2.82 7.07
N THR A 379 22.83 2.53 8.00
CA THR A 379 22.71 3.23 9.29
C THR A 379 22.76 2.22 10.42
N ARG A 380 22.49 2.59 11.66
CA ARG A 380 22.24 1.60 12.73
C ARG A 380 20.85 0.92 12.65
N TRP A 381 19.96 1.38 11.75
CA TRP A 381 18.57 0.90 11.63
C TRP A 381 18.30 -0.05 10.45
N GLY A 382 19.26 -0.15 9.53
CA GLY A 382 19.28 -1.18 8.51
C GLY A 382 20.39 -0.97 7.49
N PRO A 383 20.63 -1.98 6.63
CA PRO A 383 21.59 -1.87 5.53
C PRO A 383 21.11 -0.84 4.50
N GLY A 384 22.09 -0.23 3.82
CA GLY A 384 21.83 0.68 2.71
C GLY A 384 21.23 -0.03 1.48
N PHE A 385 20.59 0.75 0.61
CA PHE A 385 20.00 0.26 -0.64
C PHE A 385 19.84 1.38 -1.66
N VAL A 386 19.65 1.00 -2.93
CA VAL A 386 19.40 1.93 -4.03
C VAL A 386 17.90 2.01 -4.33
N VAL A 387 17.41 3.22 -4.51
CA VAL A 387 16.06 3.52 -5.00
C VAL A 387 16.16 3.90 -6.47
N ASP A 388 15.86 2.93 -7.32
CA ASP A 388 15.85 3.05 -8.78
C ASP A 388 14.41 3.12 -9.33
N SER A 389 14.29 3.27 -10.66
CA SER A 389 12.98 3.32 -11.32
C SER A 389 12.14 2.07 -11.09
N ASP A 390 12.77 0.90 -10.95
CA ASP A 390 12.09 -0.36 -10.75
C ASP A 390 11.48 -0.43 -9.33
N LEU A 391 12.21 0.03 -8.31
CA LEU A 391 11.66 0.15 -6.96
C LEU A 391 10.53 1.18 -6.90
N CYS A 392 10.67 2.32 -7.59
CA CYS A 392 9.59 3.31 -7.63
C CYS A 392 8.33 2.80 -8.34
N LEU A 393 8.46 2.04 -9.43
CA LEU A 393 7.34 1.33 -10.06
C LEU A 393 6.65 0.39 -9.06
N LEU A 394 7.42 -0.43 -8.32
CA LEU A 394 6.88 -1.34 -7.30
C LEU A 394 6.21 -0.61 -6.13
N LEU A 395 6.72 0.55 -5.73
CA LEU A 395 6.14 1.38 -4.68
C LEU A 395 4.82 2.02 -5.12
N ARG A 396 4.72 2.45 -6.37
CA ARG A 396 3.56 3.14 -6.95
C ARG A 396 2.46 2.23 -7.48
N ARG A 397 2.78 0.95 -7.75
CA ARG A 397 1.84 -0.01 -8.35
C ARG A 397 0.49 -0.01 -7.66
N ASP A 398 -0.55 0.10 -8.49
CA ASP A 398 -1.95 0.09 -8.06
C ASP A 398 -2.33 -1.24 -7.37
N ILE A 399 -3.26 -1.15 -6.41
CA ILE A 399 -3.68 -2.27 -5.60
C ILE A 399 -4.36 -3.39 -6.42
N TYR A 400 -5.11 -3.05 -7.47
CA TYR A 400 -5.73 -4.06 -8.34
C TYR A 400 -4.67 -4.74 -9.19
N CYS A 401 -3.73 -3.96 -9.74
CA CYS A 401 -2.61 -4.52 -10.49
C CYS A 401 -1.75 -5.49 -9.65
N ARG A 402 -1.57 -5.20 -8.36
CA ARG A 402 -0.92 -6.14 -7.42
C ARG A 402 -1.62 -7.48 -7.35
N VAL A 403 -2.95 -7.47 -7.20
CA VAL A 403 -3.77 -8.70 -7.15
C VAL A 403 -3.69 -9.45 -8.48
N ASP A 404 -3.81 -8.74 -9.61
CA ASP A 404 -3.78 -9.37 -10.94
C ASP A 404 -2.43 -10.02 -11.24
N ILE A 405 -1.31 -9.37 -10.88
CA ILE A 405 0.04 -9.95 -11.01
C ILE A 405 0.24 -11.15 -10.07
N GLN A 406 -0.31 -11.10 -8.85
CA GLN A 406 -0.24 -12.25 -7.94
C GLN A 406 -1.08 -13.43 -8.45
N ALA A 407 -2.30 -13.17 -8.94
CA ALA A 407 -3.15 -14.18 -9.56
C ALA A 407 -2.48 -14.80 -10.80
N GLU A 408 -1.80 -14.00 -11.62
CA GLU A 408 -0.98 -14.46 -12.74
C GLU A 408 0.11 -15.44 -12.30
N ARG A 409 0.87 -15.09 -11.26
CA ARG A 409 1.91 -15.99 -10.71
C ARG A 409 1.34 -17.28 -10.17
N VAL A 410 0.26 -17.21 -9.37
CA VAL A 410 -0.39 -18.41 -8.83
C VAL A 410 -0.94 -19.28 -9.97
N GLY A 411 -1.59 -18.68 -10.98
CA GLY A 411 -2.08 -19.42 -12.13
C GLY A 411 -0.98 -20.16 -12.89
N LYS A 412 0.18 -19.51 -13.10
CA LYS A 412 1.35 -20.15 -13.70
C LYS A 412 1.91 -21.29 -12.84
N SER A 413 1.97 -21.11 -11.51
CA SER A 413 2.44 -22.16 -10.59
C SER A 413 1.52 -23.38 -10.52
N LEU A 414 0.25 -23.21 -10.89
CA LEU A 414 -0.76 -24.26 -11.01
C LEU A 414 -0.88 -24.81 -12.45
N TRP A 415 0.06 -24.47 -13.33
CA TRP A 415 0.09 -24.87 -14.75
C TRP A 415 -1.19 -24.51 -15.51
N LEU A 416 -1.83 -23.41 -15.14
CA LEU A 416 -3.01 -22.92 -15.86
C LEU A 416 -2.60 -22.30 -17.19
N THR A 417 -3.48 -22.46 -18.16
CA THR A 417 -3.37 -21.95 -19.53
C THR A 417 -4.59 -21.11 -19.86
N LYS A 418 -4.60 -20.48 -21.04
CA LYS A 418 -5.74 -19.70 -21.51
C LYS A 418 -7.04 -20.51 -21.62
N SER A 419 -6.96 -21.84 -21.80
CA SER A 419 -8.13 -22.71 -21.94
C SER A 419 -8.78 -23.11 -20.61
N ASN A 420 -8.00 -23.31 -19.55
CA ASN A 420 -8.51 -23.80 -18.26
C ASN A 420 -8.54 -22.74 -17.13
N ARG A 421 -7.98 -21.54 -17.35
CA ARG A 421 -7.94 -20.43 -16.37
C ARG A 421 -9.27 -20.05 -15.74
N SER A 422 -10.39 -20.31 -16.44
CA SER A 422 -11.73 -19.93 -15.97
C SER A 422 -12.12 -20.59 -14.64
N VAL A 423 -11.49 -21.71 -14.28
CA VAL A 423 -11.76 -22.42 -13.03
C VAL A 423 -11.67 -21.53 -11.78
N TYR A 424 -10.76 -20.54 -11.77
CA TYR A 424 -10.59 -19.59 -10.65
C TYR A 424 -11.07 -18.17 -10.96
N SER A 425 -11.45 -17.87 -12.20
CA SER A 425 -11.91 -16.53 -12.61
C SER A 425 -13.41 -16.46 -12.97
N ARG A 426 -14.16 -17.57 -12.89
CA ARG A 426 -15.62 -17.61 -13.10
C ARG A 426 -16.35 -16.66 -12.14
N GLY A 427 -17.32 -15.90 -12.66
CA GLY A 427 -18.10 -14.92 -11.89
C GLY A 427 -17.46 -13.53 -11.79
N ASP A 428 -16.31 -13.31 -12.42
CA ASP A 428 -15.79 -11.97 -12.68
C ASP A 428 -16.64 -11.32 -13.78
N THR A 429 -17.71 -10.62 -13.40
CA THR A 429 -18.61 -9.93 -14.34
C THR A 429 -17.99 -8.70 -14.99
N GLY A 430 -16.71 -8.42 -14.68
CA GLY A 430 -16.00 -7.25 -15.15
C GLY A 430 -16.58 -5.98 -14.54
N ARG A 431 -15.74 -5.11 -13.98
CA ARG A 431 -16.08 -3.69 -14.14
C ARG A 431 -16.21 -3.46 -15.65
N LYS A 432 -17.05 -2.52 -16.08
CA LYS A 432 -17.06 -2.08 -17.49
C LYS A 432 -15.66 -1.55 -17.84
N TYR A 433 -14.76 -2.41 -18.27
CA TYR A 433 -13.34 -2.09 -18.39
C TYR A 433 -13.08 -1.48 -19.76
N ARG A 434 -12.45 -0.29 -19.77
CA ARG A 434 -11.72 0.18 -20.95
C ARG A 434 -10.60 -0.84 -21.17
N TYR A 435 -10.71 -1.66 -22.20
CA TYR A 435 -9.64 -2.57 -22.62
C TYR A 435 -8.40 -1.74 -22.94
N GLY A 436 -7.44 -1.68 -22.01
CA GLY A 436 -6.07 -1.38 -22.36
C GLY A 436 -5.53 -2.58 -23.14
N ASN A 437 -5.02 -2.36 -24.35
CA ASN A 437 -4.39 -3.44 -25.10
C ASN A 437 -3.13 -3.90 -24.34
N ILE A 438 -3.15 -5.13 -23.85
CA ILE A 438 -1.95 -5.79 -23.30
C ILE A 438 -0.86 -5.79 -24.37
N LEU A 439 0.40 -5.67 -23.95
CA LEU A 439 1.51 -5.67 -24.91
C LEU A 439 1.61 -7.03 -25.61
N PRO A 440 1.80 -7.09 -26.94
CA PRO A 440 1.93 -8.38 -27.64
C PRO A 440 3.04 -9.28 -27.07
N VAL A 441 4.17 -8.67 -26.66
CA VAL A 441 5.29 -9.39 -26.01
C VAL A 441 4.92 -9.98 -24.65
N VAL A 442 3.87 -9.47 -23.99
CA VAL A 442 3.32 -10.02 -22.75
C VAL A 442 2.19 -11.02 -23.05
N GLU A 443 1.37 -10.74 -24.07
CA GLU A 443 0.20 -11.54 -24.44
C GLU A 443 0.52 -13.01 -24.71
N GLN A 444 1.68 -13.27 -25.30
CA GLN A 444 2.16 -14.61 -25.59
C GLN A 444 2.47 -15.44 -24.33
N HIS A 445 2.71 -14.79 -23.18
CA HIS A 445 3.12 -15.46 -21.94
C HIS A 445 2.05 -15.46 -20.84
N CYS A 446 1.03 -14.59 -20.91
CA CYS A 446 0.08 -14.43 -19.81
C CYS A 446 -1.02 -15.51 -19.77
N VAL A 447 -1.41 -15.88 -18.55
CA VAL A 447 -2.59 -16.70 -18.24
C VAL A 447 -3.83 -15.81 -18.19
N TYR A 448 -3.82 -14.73 -17.41
CA TYR A 448 -4.93 -13.80 -17.20
C TYR A 448 -4.76 -12.46 -17.92
N CYS A 449 -4.42 -12.51 -19.21
CA CYS A 449 -4.10 -11.33 -20.05
C CYS A 449 -5.10 -10.17 -19.95
N THR A 450 -6.40 -10.47 -19.97
CA THR A 450 -7.47 -9.45 -19.90
C THR A 450 -7.41 -8.64 -18.61
N ARG A 451 -7.01 -9.27 -17.50
CA ARG A 451 -6.87 -8.60 -16.21
C ARG A 451 -5.59 -7.77 -16.16
N LEU A 452 -4.49 -8.34 -16.64
CA LEU A 452 -3.23 -7.62 -16.76
C LEU A 452 -3.31 -6.39 -17.69
N GLY A 453 -4.25 -6.35 -18.64
CA GLY A 453 -4.53 -5.15 -19.46
C GLY A 453 -5.00 -3.92 -18.66
N GLN A 454 -5.31 -4.08 -17.37
CA GLN A 454 -5.67 -2.98 -16.46
C GLN A 454 -4.47 -2.39 -15.71
N CYS A 455 -3.35 -3.12 -15.68
CA CYS A 455 -2.09 -2.63 -15.16
C CYS A 455 -1.45 -1.63 -16.12
N GLU A 456 -0.54 -0.81 -15.60
CA GLU A 456 0.35 -0.03 -16.46
C GLU A 456 1.24 -0.98 -17.30
N ASN A 457 1.51 -0.59 -18.55
CA ASN A 457 2.33 -1.38 -19.46
C ASN A 457 3.73 -1.68 -18.91
N LEU A 458 4.32 -0.77 -18.13
CA LEU A 458 5.63 -0.98 -17.52
C LEU A 458 5.57 -1.94 -16.32
N ASP A 459 4.45 -2.00 -15.62
CA ASP A 459 4.25 -2.96 -14.53
C ASP A 459 4.20 -4.40 -15.05
N THR A 460 3.43 -4.64 -16.12
CA THR A 460 3.33 -5.95 -16.75
C THR A 460 4.64 -6.32 -17.44
N LEU A 461 5.22 -5.42 -18.24
CA LEU A 461 6.49 -5.64 -18.91
C LEU A 461 7.62 -5.95 -17.91
N GLY A 462 7.70 -5.19 -16.81
CA GLY A 462 8.67 -5.42 -15.75
C GLY A 462 8.44 -6.73 -14.98
N HIS A 463 7.19 -7.16 -14.83
CA HIS A 463 6.85 -8.45 -14.23
C HIS A 463 7.32 -9.63 -15.08
N PHE A 464 6.98 -9.66 -16.37
CA PHE A 464 7.36 -10.76 -17.25
C PHE A 464 8.88 -10.82 -17.50
N ARG A 465 9.57 -9.68 -17.48
CA ARG A 465 11.05 -9.64 -17.43
C ARG A 465 11.59 -10.29 -16.15
N ARG A 466 11.10 -9.85 -14.99
CA ARG A 466 11.59 -10.32 -13.68
C ARG A 466 11.42 -11.83 -13.50
N ASP A 467 10.35 -12.39 -14.03
CA ASP A 467 10.05 -13.82 -13.93
C ASP A 467 10.64 -14.63 -15.09
N GLY A 468 11.46 -14.02 -15.95
CA GLY A 468 12.24 -14.71 -16.99
C GLY A 468 11.46 -15.07 -18.25
N TYR A 469 10.23 -14.57 -18.42
CA TYR A 469 9.43 -14.81 -19.63
C TYR A 469 9.84 -13.90 -20.79
N ILE A 470 10.43 -12.74 -20.50
CA ILE A 470 10.89 -11.77 -21.50
C ILE A 470 12.38 -11.48 -21.24
N SER A 471 13.20 -11.50 -22.28
CA SER A 471 14.64 -11.20 -22.16
C SER A 471 14.89 -9.72 -21.82
N GLU A 472 16.07 -9.40 -21.30
CA GLU A 472 16.45 -8.02 -20.99
C GLU A 472 16.47 -7.15 -22.26
N GLU A 473 16.89 -7.70 -23.40
CA GLU A 473 16.90 -7.00 -24.69
C GLU A 473 15.47 -6.63 -25.13
N VAL A 474 14.55 -7.59 -25.08
CA VAL A 474 13.14 -7.37 -25.44
C VAL A 474 12.49 -6.37 -24.49
N TYR A 475 12.81 -6.44 -23.19
CA TYR A 475 12.37 -5.47 -22.19
C TYR A 475 12.85 -4.06 -22.54
N GLN A 476 14.15 -3.87 -22.76
CA GLN A 476 14.73 -2.55 -23.03
C GLN A 476 14.19 -1.96 -24.34
N MET A 477 14.11 -2.76 -25.40
CA MET A 477 13.53 -2.33 -26.68
C MET A 477 12.05 -1.91 -26.52
N THR A 478 11.25 -2.73 -25.84
CA THR A 478 9.82 -2.47 -25.65
C THR A 478 9.60 -1.25 -24.76
N ARG A 479 10.34 -1.15 -23.65
CA ARG A 479 10.33 0.02 -22.76
C ARG A 479 10.67 1.30 -23.53
N LYS A 480 11.73 1.29 -24.35
CA LYS A 480 12.10 2.44 -25.18
C LYS A 480 10.98 2.85 -26.13
N ARG A 481 10.27 1.90 -26.75
CA ARG A 481 9.11 2.17 -27.62
C ARG A 481 7.93 2.76 -26.85
N LEU A 482 7.63 2.24 -25.65
CA LEU A 482 6.57 2.76 -24.79
C LEU A 482 6.83 4.20 -24.39
N CYS A 483 8.04 4.48 -23.92
CA CYS A 483 8.41 5.82 -23.48
C CYS A 483 8.40 6.84 -24.63
N LYS A 484 8.84 6.46 -25.85
CA LYS A 484 8.72 7.32 -27.04
C LYS A 484 7.28 7.66 -27.42
N LYS A 485 6.32 6.75 -27.20
CA LYS A 485 4.90 7.01 -27.49
C LYS A 485 4.27 7.97 -26.47
N GLN A 486 4.73 7.91 -25.22
CA GLN A 486 4.24 8.74 -24.13
C GLN A 486 4.69 10.20 -24.29
N THR A 487 5.95 10.42 -24.70
CA THR A 487 6.49 11.77 -24.99
C THR A 487 5.89 12.44 -26.23
N LYS A 488 5.19 11.71 -27.12
CA LYS A 488 4.49 12.28 -28.28
C LYS A 488 3.04 12.69 -27.98
N ARG A 489 2.51 12.30 -26.82
CA ARG A 489 1.13 12.56 -26.38
C ARG A 489 1.03 13.64 -25.30
N ALA A 490 2.13 13.91 -24.60
CA ALA A 490 2.33 15.09 -23.77
C ALA A 490 2.83 16.24 -24.64
#